data_AF-M6HPJ7-F1
#
_entry.id   AF-M6HPJ7-F1
#
_cell.length_a   1.000
_cell.length_b   1.000
_cell.length_c   1.000
_cell.angle_alpha   90.00
_cell.angle_beta   90.00
_cell.angle_gamma   90.00
#
_symmetry.space_group_name_H-M   'P 1'
#
loop_
_entity.id
_entity.type
_entity.pdbx_description
1 polymer ?
#
loop_
_entity_poly.entity_id
_entity_poly.type
_entity_poly.pdbx_seq_one_letter_code
_entity_poly.pdbx_strand_id
1 'polypeptide(L)'
;MKLHFIPCFLILISLISCNKQKNEINSDLLLSLAILQALQPPPDRAENYDRDVQIIINLSTFTNSGGVEIICELGFAQQDIDYYVEQLKKEIARYPRGYWIKAGVEKIVLCRTMTTSYGLRVSAFSDVNLLAISVTQPMVTYRYGTTTCGGIPNFNFFEC
;
A
#
# COMPACT_ATOMS: atom_id res chain seq x y z
N MET A 1 15.96 -33.97 4.82
CA MET A 1 14.78 -34.84 4.58
C MET A 1 13.55 -33.95 4.63
N LYS A 2 13.04 -33.58 3.44
CA LYS A 2 11.90 -34.17 2.73
C LYS A 2 10.56 -33.58 3.22
N LEU A 3 9.97 -32.81 2.31
CA LEU A 3 8.65 -32.18 2.34
C LEU A 3 7.57 -33.09 2.96
N HIS A 4 6.90 -32.60 3.99
CA HIS A 4 5.63 -33.14 4.47
C HIS A 4 4.61 -32.01 4.63
N PHE A 5 4.30 -31.29 3.54
CA PHE A 5 3.15 -30.38 3.49
C PHE A 5 2.24 -30.60 2.29
N ILE A 6 2.51 -31.63 1.47
CA ILE A 6 1.71 -31.98 0.29
C ILE A 6 0.44 -32.80 0.59
N PRO A 7 0.31 -33.64 1.66
CA PRO A 7 -0.85 -34.54 1.74
C PRO A 7 -2.16 -33.84 2.12
N CYS A 8 -2.13 -32.66 2.74
CA CYS A 8 -3.36 -31.95 3.12
C CYS A 8 -4.09 -31.31 1.93
N PHE A 9 -3.36 -30.90 0.89
CA PHE A 9 -3.95 -30.21 -0.27
C PHE A 9 -4.79 -31.15 -1.15
N LEU A 10 -4.39 -32.44 -1.24
CA LEU A 10 -5.09 -33.44 -2.06
C LEU A 10 -6.44 -33.88 -1.44
N ILE A 11 -6.56 -33.81 -0.11
CA ILE A 11 -7.82 -34.14 0.58
C ILE A 11 -8.88 -33.05 0.34
N LEU A 12 -8.48 -31.77 0.27
CA LEU A 12 -9.41 -30.67 -0.01
C LEU A 12 -10.02 -30.76 -1.42
N ILE A 13 -9.23 -31.13 -2.44
CA ILE A 13 -9.71 -31.22 -3.83
C ILE A 13 -10.73 -32.36 -3.98
N SER A 14 -10.55 -33.44 -3.22
CA SER A 14 -11.45 -34.60 -3.21
C SER A 14 -12.83 -34.28 -2.63
N LEU A 15 -12.90 -33.38 -1.65
CA LEU A 15 -14.16 -32.93 -1.05
C LEU A 15 -14.97 -32.02 -1.98
N ILE A 16 -14.31 -31.26 -2.86
CA ILE A 16 -14.97 -30.40 -3.87
C ILE A 16 -15.62 -31.25 -4.97
N SER A 17 -15.06 -32.42 -5.30
CA SER A 17 -15.57 -33.28 -6.38
C SER A 17 -16.69 -34.24 -6.00
N CYS A 18 -17.11 -34.28 -4.72
CA CYS A 18 -18.13 -35.22 -4.23
C CYS A 18 -19.49 -34.57 -3.92
N ASN A 19 -19.76 -33.35 -4.42
CA ASN A 19 -21.11 -32.80 -4.39
C ASN A 19 -21.66 -32.67 -5.81
N LYS A 20 -22.30 -33.75 -6.30
CA LYS A 20 -23.21 -33.69 -7.45
C LYS A 20 -24.51 -33.04 -6.99
N GLN A 21 -24.49 -31.73 -6.80
CA GLN A 21 -25.71 -30.94 -6.68
C GLN A 21 -25.52 -29.64 -7.44
N LYS A 22 -26.40 -29.41 -8.42
CA LYS A 22 -26.52 -28.24 -9.30
C LYS A 22 -25.67 -27.04 -8.83
N ASN A 23 -24.50 -26.88 -9.44
CA ASN A 23 -23.69 -25.67 -9.27
C ASN A 23 -24.33 -24.55 -10.09
N GLU A 24 -25.33 -23.91 -9.51
CA GLU A 24 -25.55 -22.49 -9.77
C GLU A 24 -24.32 -21.81 -9.14
N ILE A 25 -23.33 -21.49 -9.97
CA ILE A 25 -22.12 -20.79 -9.52
C ILE A 25 -22.61 -19.47 -8.96
N ASN A 26 -22.68 -19.37 -7.63
CA ASN A 26 -23.21 -18.21 -6.93
C ASN A 26 -22.41 -16.99 -7.38
N SER A 27 -23.05 -16.14 -8.21
CA SER A 27 -22.48 -14.90 -8.73
C SER A 27 -21.91 -14.05 -7.59
N ASP A 28 -22.53 -14.09 -6.41
CA ASP A 28 -22.08 -13.40 -5.21
C ASP A 28 -20.76 -13.91 -4.65
N LEU A 29 -20.42 -15.19 -4.80
CA LEU A 29 -19.11 -15.74 -4.40
C LEU A 29 -18.01 -15.32 -5.38
N LEU A 30 -18.32 -15.27 -6.68
CA LEU A 30 -17.40 -14.74 -7.70
C LEU A 30 -17.22 -13.23 -7.55
N LEU A 31 -18.29 -12.49 -7.22
CA LEU A 31 -18.24 -11.07 -6.95
C LEU A 31 -17.46 -10.79 -5.66
N SER A 32 -17.66 -11.59 -4.61
CA SER A 32 -16.90 -11.51 -3.36
C SER A 32 -15.42 -11.82 -3.59
N LEU A 33 -15.10 -12.81 -4.44
CA LEU A 33 -13.72 -13.15 -4.80
C LEU A 33 -13.09 -12.06 -5.68
N ALA A 34 -13.83 -11.48 -6.63
CA ALA A 34 -13.37 -10.37 -7.46
C ALA A 34 -13.17 -9.09 -6.65
N ILE A 35 -14.02 -8.83 -5.67
CA ILE A 35 -13.86 -7.75 -4.69
C ILE A 35 -12.64 -8.02 -3.82
N LEU A 36 -12.43 -9.26 -3.35
CA LEU A 36 -11.24 -9.64 -2.59
C LEU A 36 -9.95 -9.49 -3.41
N GLN A 37 -9.99 -9.82 -4.70
CA GLN A 37 -8.89 -9.62 -5.64
C GLN A 37 -8.67 -8.16 -6.02
N ALA A 38 -9.72 -7.32 -6.01
CA ALA A 38 -9.61 -5.88 -6.18
C ALA A 38 -9.11 -5.16 -4.90
N LEU A 39 -9.34 -5.77 -3.73
CA LEU A 39 -8.78 -5.36 -2.43
C LEU A 39 -7.33 -5.82 -2.24
N GLN A 40 -6.85 -6.77 -3.06
CA GLN A 40 -5.44 -7.13 -3.06
C GLN A 40 -4.63 -6.02 -3.75
N PRO A 41 -3.49 -5.60 -3.17
CA PRO A 41 -2.58 -4.71 -3.88
C PRO A 41 -2.27 -5.32 -5.25
N PRO A 42 -2.18 -4.48 -6.31
CA PRO A 42 -2.02 -4.96 -7.68
C PRO A 42 -0.85 -5.94 -7.77
N PRO A 43 -0.93 -6.95 -8.66
CA PRO A 43 0.10 -7.97 -8.78
C PRO A 43 1.47 -7.31 -8.93
N ASP A 44 2.48 -8.01 -8.40
CA ASP A 44 3.82 -7.49 -8.23
C ASP A 44 4.50 -7.27 -9.59
N ARG A 45 4.21 -6.13 -10.21
CA ARG A 45 4.68 -5.75 -11.53
C ARG A 45 5.95 -4.92 -11.40
N ALA A 46 6.97 -5.28 -12.16
CA ALA A 46 8.25 -4.55 -12.20
C ALA A 46 8.07 -3.06 -12.50
N GLU A 47 7.03 -2.70 -13.26
CA GLU A 47 6.71 -1.31 -13.59
C GLU A 47 6.28 -0.45 -12.39
N ASN A 48 5.82 -1.07 -11.29
CA ASN A 48 5.39 -0.38 -10.08
C ASN A 48 6.55 -0.04 -9.13
N TYR A 49 7.76 -0.52 -9.44
CA TYR A 49 8.95 -0.31 -8.62
C TYR A 49 9.78 0.85 -9.12
N ASP A 50 10.03 1.83 -8.25
CA ASP A 50 11.08 2.81 -8.45
C ASP A 50 12.31 2.40 -7.65
N ARG A 51 13.37 1.99 -8.36
CA ARG A 51 14.66 1.59 -7.79
C ARG A 51 14.53 0.73 -6.52
N ASP A 52 13.73 -0.32 -6.63
CA ASP A 52 13.53 -1.36 -5.62
C ASP A 52 12.45 -1.05 -4.56
N VAL A 53 11.70 0.07 -4.69
CA VAL A 53 10.57 0.41 -3.80
C VAL A 53 9.27 0.52 -4.60
N GLN A 54 8.19 -0.13 -4.11
CA GLN A 54 6.87 -0.03 -4.73
C GLN A 54 6.11 1.20 -4.21
N ILE A 55 5.57 2.02 -5.11
CA ILE A 55 4.71 3.15 -4.73
C ILE A 55 3.25 2.76 -4.97
N ILE A 56 2.41 2.86 -3.93
CA ILE A 56 1.00 2.46 -3.93
C ILE A 56 0.13 3.70 -3.67
N ILE A 57 -0.74 4.03 -4.62
CA ILE A 57 -1.53 5.29 -4.61
C ILE A 57 -3.04 5.09 -4.47
N ASN A 58 -3.55 3.88 -4.69
CA ASN A 58 -4.99 3.56 -4.76
C ASN A 58 -5.38 2.48 -3.75
N LEU A 59 -4.75 2.48 -2.58
CA LEU A 59 -5.05 1.52 -1.52
C LEU A 59 -6.08 2.13 -0.58
N SER A 60 -7.27 1.52 -0.45
CA SER A 60 -8.33 2.07 0.40
C SER A 60 -8.14 1.76 1.89
N THR A 61 -7.62 0.58 2.22
CA THR A 61 -7.30 0.20 3.60
C THR A 61 -6.08 -0.72 3.64
N PHE A 62 -5.40 -0.75 4.77
CA PHE A 62 -4.35 -1.72 5.07
C PHE A 62 -4.21 -1.91 6.58
N THR A 63 -3.70 -3.06 7.00
CA THR A 63 -3.47 -3.36 8.42
C THR A 63 -2.00 -3.18 8.75
N ASN A 64 -1.70 -2.43 9.81
CA ASN A 64 -0.33 -2.25 10.29
C ASN A 64 0.15 -3.49 11.08
N SER A 65 1.44 -3.55 11.40
CA SER A 65 2.04 -4.67 12.16
C SER A 65 1.47 -4.83 13.58
N GLY A 66 0.87 -3.78 14.12
CA GLY A 66 0.14 -3.80 15.39
C GLY A 66 -1.29 -4.37 15.29
N GLY A 67 -1.74 -4.80 14.12
CA GLY A 67 -3.09 -5.32 13.91
C GLY A 67 -4.17 -4.24 13.82
N VAL A 68 -3.79 -2.97 13.67
CA VAL A 68 -4.72 -1.85 13.51
C VAL A 68 -4.96 -1.62 12.03
N GLU A 69 -6.23 -1.65 11.63
CA GLU A 69 -6.65 -1.26 10.29
C GLU A 69 -6.56 0.26 10.13
N ILE A 70 -5.91 0.67 9.05
CA ILE A 70 -5.74 2.05 8.59
C ILE A 70 -6.60 2.22 7.35
N ILE A 71 -7.52 3.17 7.42
CA ILE A 71 -8.37 3.62 6.33
C ILE A 71 -7.65 4.80 5.66
N CYS A 72 -7.42 4.67 4.37
CA CYS A 72 -6.77 5.64 3.52
C CYS A 72 -7.82 6.38 2.71
N GLU A 73 -7.97 7.69 2.95
CA GLU A 73 -8.86 8.51 2.14
C GLU A 73 -8.22 8.75 0.76
N LEU A 74 -8.90 8.29 -0.28
CA LEU A 74 -8.58 8.58 -1.67
C LEU A 74 -9.35 9.85 -2.05
N GLY A 75 -8.64 10.92 -2.43
CA GLY A 75 -9.31 12.20 -2.71
C GLY A 75 -8.50 13.18 -3.54
N PHE A 76 -7.50 12.69 -4.26
CA PHE A 76 -6.68 13.51 -5.14
C PHE A 76 -7.19 13.47 -6.56
N ALA A 77 -7.05 14.59 -7.28
CA ALA A 77 -7.08 14.54 -8.73
C ALA A 77 -5.87 13.74 -9.23
N GLN A 78 -6.01 13.01 -10.33
CA GLN A 78 -4.92 12.20 -10.88
C GLN A 78 -3.64 13.02 -11.10
N GLN A 79 -3.77 14.28 -11.54
CA GLN A 79 -2.65 15.20 -11.72
C GLN A 79 -1.87 15.46 -10.41
N ASP A 80 -2.56 15.57 -9.27
CA ASP A 80 -1.89 15.74 -7.98
C ASP A 80 -1.12 14.46 -7.62
N ILE A 81 -1.75 13.28 -7.80
CA ILE A 81 -1.12 11.99 -7.56
C ILE A 81 0.15 11.84 -8.39
N ASP A 82 0.07 12.10 -9.70
CA ASP A 82 1.19 11.99 -10.62
C ASP A 82 2.34 12.91 -10.21
N TYR A 83 2.02 14.13 -9.77
CA TYR A 83 3.02 15.05 -9.24
C TYR A 83 3.72 14.52 -7.99
N TYR A 84 2.97 14.01 -7.00
CA TYR A 84 3.56 13.43 -5.78
C TYR A 84 4.42 12.21 -6.07
N VAL A 85 3.94 11.34 -6.95
CA VAL A 85 4.70 10.17 -7.40
C VAL A 85 6.01 10.61 -8.04
N GLU A 86 6.00 11.61 -8.91
CA GLU A 86 7.22 12.12 -9.55
C GLU A 86 8.19 12.79 -8.57
N GLN A 87 7.70 13.53 -7.56
CA GLN A 87 8.60 14.05 -6.50
C GLN A 87 9.18 12.92 -5.65
N LEU A 88 8.36 11.94 -5.27
CA LEU A 88 8.80 10.80 -4.47
C LEU A 88 9.86 9.99 -5.21
N LYS A 89 9.70 9.74 -6.52
CA LYS A 89 10.73 9.11 -7.36
C LYS A 89 12.04 9.89 -7.35
N LYS A 90 11.98 11.23 -7.43
CA LYS A 90 13.20 12.06 -7.35
C LYS A 90 13.90 11.93 -6.00
N GLU A 91 13.16 11.87 -4.90
CA GLU A 91 13.74 11.65 -3.57
C GLU A 91 14.33 10.25 -3.43
N ILE A 92 13.60 9.22 -3.88
CA ILE A 92 14.12 7.86 -3.94
C ILE A 92 15.41 7.84 -4.73
N ALA A 93 15.46 8.56 -5.87
CA ALA A 93 16.61 8.67 -6.78
C ALA A 93 17.88 9.27 -6.15
N ARG A 94 17.77 10.07 -5.07
CA ARG A 94 18.92 10.72 -4.41
C ARG A 94 19.87 9.74 -3.72
N TYR A 95 19.37 8.59 -3.28
CA TYR A 95 20.16 7.60 -2.55
C TYR A 95 20.78 6.55 -3.48
N PRO A 96 21.65 5.64 -3.02
CA PRO A 96 22.03 4.47 -3.82
C PRO A 96 20.87 3.45 -3.92
N ARG A 97 20.91 2.59 -4.95
CA ARG A 97 19.98 1.44 -5.05
C ARG A 97 20.06 0.56 -3.80
N GLY A 98 18.93 -0.01 -3.37
CA GLY A 98 18.82 -0.80 -2.14
C GLY A 98 18.92 -0.04 -0.82
N TYR A 99 19.14 1.29 -0.83
CA TYR A 99 19.22 2.07 0.41
C TYR A 99 17.91 2.06 1.20
N TRP A 100 16.77 2.25 0.52
CA TRP A 100 15.44 2.24 1.12
C TRP A 100 15.05 0.86 1.68
N ILE A 101 15.34 -0.21 0.94
CA ILE A 101 15.15 -1.59 1.44
C ILE A 101 16.01 -1.83 2.69
N LYS A 102 17.26 -1.38 2.69
CA LYS A 102 18.13 -1.49 3.87
C LYS A 102 17.58 -0.69 5.07
N ALA A 103 16.86 0.39 4.81
CA ALA A 103 16.12 1.14 5.82
C ALA A 103 14.78 0.50 6.23
N GLY A 104 14.44 -0.69 5.69
CA GLY A 104 13.21 -1.40 6.00
C GLY A 104 11.98 -0.88 5.26
N VAL A 105 12.17 -0.24 4.09
CA VAL A 105 11.08 0.29 3.26
C VAL A 105 11.08 -0.44 1.92
N GLU A 106 10.10 -1.33 1.73
CA GLU A 106 9.84 -2.01 0.46
C GLU A 106 8.67 -1.37 -0.30
N LYS A 107 7.73 -0.78 0.45
CA LYS A 107 6.50 -0.19 -0.07
C LYS A 107 6.29 1.20 0.50
N ILE A 108 5.79 2.11 -0.31
CA ILE A 108 5.31 3.42 0.11
C ILE A 108 3.84 3.52 -0.24
N VAL A 109 2.98 3.73 0.76
CA VAL A 109 1.54 3.96 0.55
C VAL A 109 1.26 5.45 0.67
N LEU A 110 0.71 6.02 -0.39
CA LEU A 110 0.29 7.42 -0.46
C LEU A 110 -1.22 7.52 -0.21
N CYS A 111 -1.57 8.31 0.79
CA CYS A 111 -2.95 8.60 1.19
C CYS A 111 -3.20 10.09 1.23
N ARG A 112 -4.44 10.56 1.03
CA ARG A 112 -4.78 11.96 1.30
C ARG A 112 -4.81 12.23 2.79
N THR A 113 -5.59 11.42 3.47
CA THR A 113 -5.61 11.38 4.92
C THR A 113 -5.65 9.92 5.35
N MET A 114 -5.22 9.65 6.58
CA MET A 114 -5.29 8.33 7.17
C MET A 114 -6.07 8.40 8.47
N THR A 115 -6.91 7.40 8.70
CA THR A 115 -7.63 7.22 9.95
C THR A 115 -7.55 5.76 10.39
N THR A 116 -7.55 5.50 11.69
CA THR A 116 -7.72 4.13 12.19
C THR A 116 -9.18 3.68 12.00
N SER A 117 -9.44 2.39 12.03
CA SER A 117 -10.79 1.83 11.98
C SER A 117 -11.72 2.33 13.11
N TYR A 118 -11.15 2.82 14.22
CA TYR A 118 -11.87 3.43 15.34
C TYR A 118 -11.89 4.98 15.29
N GLY A 119 -11.51 5.58 14.16
CA GLY A 119 -11.76 7.00 13.85
C GLY A 119 -10.67 7.99 14.30
N LEU A 120 -9.49 7.53 14.74
CA LEU A 120 -8.39 8.44 15.05
C LEU A 120 -7.65 8.83 13.77
N ARG A 121 -7.36 10.12 13.59
CA ARG A 121 -6.48 10.59 12.50
C ARG A 121 -5.04 10.13 12.75
N VAL A 122 -4.39 9.67 11.70
CA VAL A 122 -3.01 9.17 11.70
C VAL A 122 -2.18 10.02 10.74
N SER A 123 -1.05 10.51 11.22
CA SER A 123 -0.05 11.20 10.38
C SER A 123 0.79 10.18 9.60
N ALA A 124 1.74 10.62 8.78
CA ALA A 124 2.72 9.72 8.17
C ALA A 124 3.45 8.87 9.23
N PHE A 125 3.68 7.59 8.92
CA PHE A 125 4.37 6.66 9.82
C PHE A 125 5.11 5.56 9.04
N SER A 126 6.15 5.00 9.64
CA SER A 126 6.84 3.80 9.15
C SER A 126 6.33 2.56 9.88
N ASP A 127 6.30 1.44 9.17
CA ASP A 127 5.94 0.12 9.68
C ASP A 127 6.84 -0.95 9.02
N VAL A 128 6.63 -2.23 9.34
CA VAL A 128 7.39 -3.35 8.78
C VAL A 128 7.29 -3.33 7.25
N ASN A 129 8.42 -3.04 6.59
CA ASN A 129 8.57 -2.98 5.14
C ASN A 129 7.72 -1.90 4.44
N LEU A 130 7.15 -0.96 5.20
CA LEU A 130 6.15 -0.01 4.71
C LEU A 130 6.44 1.40 5.23
N LEU A 131 6.30 2.39 4.37
CA LEU A 131 6.16 3.79 4.75
C LEU A 131 4.78 4.29 4.30
N ALA A 132 3.96 4.74 5.23
CA ALA A 132 2.65 5.33 4.93
C ALA A 132 2.75 6.85 5.03
N ILE A 133 2.37 7.55 3.96
CA ILE A 133 2.50 9.01 3.84
C ILE A 133 1.11 9.61 3.64
N SER A 134 0.75 10.57 4.50
CA SER A 134 -0.43 11.41 4.33
C SER A 134 -0.07 12.69 3.57
N VAL A 135 -0.69 12.91 2.42
CA VAL A 135 -0.50 14.08 1.58
C VAL A 135 -1.71 14.99 1.78
N THR A 136 -1.60 15.96 2.68
CA THR A 136 -2.78 16.72 3.15
C THR A 136 -3.15 17.92 2.28
N GLN A 137 -2.32 18.23 1.28
CA GLN A 137 -2.45 19.41 0.44
C GLN A 137 -2.41 19.02 -1.04
N PRO A 138 -3.18 19.67 -1.93
CA PRO A 138 -3.06 19.49 -3.38
C PRO A 138 -1.79 20.17 -3.95
N MET A 139 -1.39 19.79 -5.16
CA MET A 139 -0.19 20.32 -5.83
C MET A 139 -0.26 21.86 -5.96
N VAL A 140 -1.44 22.40 -6.23
CA VAL A 140 -1.66 23.86 -6.39
C VAL A 140 -1.33 24.67 -5.12
N THR A 141 -1.32 24.02 -3.95
CA THR A 141 -0.93 24.64 -2.68
C THR A 141 0.52 24.38 -2.28
N TYR A 142 1.20 23.45 -2.95
CA TYR A 142 2.60 23.15 -2.67
C TYR A 142 3.50 24.25 -3.20
N ARG A 143 4.02 25.05 -2.27
CA ARG A 143 5.17 25.92 -2.54
C ARG A 143 6.42 25.08 -2.31
N TYR A 144 7.31 25.02 -3.31
CA TYR A 144 8.67 24.53 -3.12
C TYR A 144 9.36 25.44 -2.11
N GLY A 145 9.33 25.04 -0.84
CA GLY A 145 9.85 25.80 0.28
C GLY A 145 10.34 24.85 1.36
N THR A 146 11.32 25.31 2.13
CA THR A 146 11.79 24.60 3.31
C THR A 146 10.87 24.91 4.49
N THR A 147 10.65 23.92 5.34
CA THR A 147 9.94 24.06 6.62
C THR A 147 10.74 23.40 7.73
N THR A 148 10.31 23.61 8.97
CA THR A 148 10.96 23.10 10.17
C THR A 148 10.18 21.87 10.67
N CYS A 149 10.76 20.69 10.54
CA CYS A 149 10.24 19.43 11.06
C CYS A 149 10.79 19.19 12.47
N GLY A 150 9.94 19.14 13.51
CA GLY A 150 10.39 18.79 14.87
C GLY A 150 11.52 19.69 15.42
N GLY A 151 11.55 20.96 15.03
CA GLY A 151 12.59 21.91 15.42
C GLY A 151 13.88 21.83 14.59
N ILE A 152 13.97 20.94 13.61
CA ILE A 152 15.12 20.82 12.71
C ILE A 152 14.80 21.57 11.39
N PRO A 153 15.60 22.58 11.02
CA PRO A 153 15.38 23.34 9.79
C PRO A 153 15.85 22.58 8.55
N ASN A 154 15.34 22.98 7.38
CA ASN A 154 15.73 22.52 6.02
C ASN A 154 15.10 21.22 5.52
N PHE A 155 13.97 20.82 6.09
CA PHE A 155 13.16 19.77 5.46
C PHE A 155 12.29 20.38 4.36
N ASN A 156 12.11 19.67 3.26
CA ASN A 156 11.13 20.09 2.27
C ASN A 156 9.72 20.00 2.86
N PHE A 157 8.81 20.85 2.38
CA PHE A 157 7.45 20.92 2.92
C PHE A 157 6.64 19.60 2.83
N PHE A 158 7.07 18.64 2.01
CA PHE A 158 6.46 17.30 1.91
C PHE A 158 7.16 16.23 2.76
N GLU A 159 8.35 16.54 3.26
CA GLU A 159 9.08 15.70 4.23
C GLU A 159 8.56 15.94 5.66
N CYS A 160 7.67 16.92 5.80
CA CYS A 160 6.87 17.29 6.97
C CYS A 160 5.38 17.22 6.58
#